data_AF-A0A378JE95-F1
#
_entry.id   AF-A0A378JE95-F1
#
_cell.length_a   1.000
_cell.length_b   1.000
_cell.length_c   1.000
_cell.angle_alpha   90.00
_cell.angle_beta   90.00
_cell.angle_gamma   90.00
#
_symmetry.space_group_name_H-M   'P 1'
#
loop_
_entity.id
_entity.type
_entity.pdbx_description
1 polymer ?
#
loop_
_entity_poly.entity_id
_entity_poly.type
_entity_poly.pdbx_seq_one_letter_code
_entity_poly.pdbx_strand_id
1 'polypeptide(L)'
;MIIELKVILGGILLGLAAGGMLLIQGKILGCSGILFRSWDFTTYRPNRDNLLFLAGLFLAGLLFNLTQDVPNPTAVFKTNYGLMFLGGVFVGGGTFLGSGCTSGHGLCGLSLLRKRSMIAVGVFFPIAIITAWLVH
;
A
#
# COMPACT_ATOMS: atom_id res chain seq x y z
N MET A 1 5.07 -26.66 2.18
CA MET A 1 5.60 -26.53 0.80
C MET A 1 4.76 -25.63 -0.11
N ILE A 2 3.42 -25.76 -0.12
CA ILE A 2 2.54 -24.91 -0.97
C ILE A 2 2.60 -23.41 -0.59
N ILE A 3 2.75 -23.10 0.71
CA ILE A 3 2.80 -21.72 1.20
C ILE A 3 4.07 -20.99 0.70
N GLU A 4 5.23 -21.64 0.80
CA GLU A 4 6.52 -21.10 0.32
C GLU A 4 6.47 -20.71 -1.17
N LEU A 5 5.89 -21.56 -2.01
CA LEU A 5 5.75 -21.29 -3.44
C LEU A 5 4.87 -20.06 -3.71
N LYS A 6 3.78 -19.89 -2.95
CA LYS A 6 2.88 -18.73 -3.08
C LYS A 6 3.60 -17.42 -2.70
N VAL A 7 4.42 -17.43 -1.66
CA VAL A 7 5.19 -16.24 -1.21
C VAL A 7 6.21 -15.83 -2.27
N ILE A 8 6.96 -16.78 -2.81
CA ILE A 8 7.96 -16.52 -3.86
C ILE A 8 7.28 -15.97 -5.12
N LEU A 9 6.20 -16.63 -5.57
CA LEU A 9 5.46 -16.21 -6.76
C LEU A 9 4.90 -14.79 -6.58
N GLY A 10 4.32 -14.49 -5.41
CA GLY A 10 3.81 -13.17 -5.07
C GLY A 10 4.91 -12.10 -5.06
N GLY A 11 6.09 -12.42 -4.53
CA GLY A 11 7.25 -11.54 -4.55
C GLY A 11 7.72 -11.21 -5.98
N ILE A 12 7.80 -12.22 -6.86
CA ILE A 12 8.16 -12.04 -8.27
C ILE A 12 7.12 -11.15 -8.98
N LEU A 13 5.82 -11.42 -8.77
CA LEU A 13 4.72 -10.64 -9.33
C LEU A 13 4.76 -9.17 -8.88
N LEU A 14 4.97 -8.91 -7.58
CA LEU A 14 5.10 -7.56 -7.04
C LEU A 14 6.34 -6.85 -7.59
N GLY A 15 7.47 -7.55 -7.68
CA GLY A 15 8.72 -7.02 -8.24
C GLY A 15 8.58 -6.64 -9.72
N LEU A 16 7.93 -7.49 -10.52
CA LEU A 16 7.63 -7.21 -11.93
C LEU A 16 6.67 -6.03 -12.09
N ALA A 17 5.62 -5.94 -11.26
CA ALA A 17 4.68 -4.82 -11.32
C ALA A 17 5.34 -3.48 -10.93
N ALA A 18 6.07 -3.46 -9.81
CA ALA A 18 6.77 -2.28 -9.33
C ALA A 18 7.91 -1.86 -10.27
N GLY A 19 8.72 -2.83 -10.73
CA GLY A 19 9.79 -2.62 -11.68
C GLY A 19 9.28 -2.20 -13.05
N GLY A 20 8.19 -2.79 -13.54
CA GLY A 20 7.54 -2.42 -14.79
C GLY A 20 7.04 -0.98 -14.75
N MET A 21 6.43 -0.53 -13.65
CA MET A 21 6.02 0.86 -13.50
C MET A 21 7.21 1.83 -13.54
N LEU A 22 8.34 1.44 -12.93
CA LEU A 22 9.56 2.25 -12.93
C LEU A 22 10.25 2.27 -14.30
N LEU A 23 10.32 1.14 -15.00
CA LEU A 23 11.02 1.03 -16.29
C LEU A 23 10.21 1.58 -17.46
N ILE A 24 8.89 1.36 -17.48
CA ILE A 24 8.02 1.76 -18.59
C ILE A 24 7.61 3.23 -18.43
N GLN A 25 7.26 3.66 -17.22
CA GLN A 25 6.72 5.01 -16.99
C GLN A 25 7.72 5.96 -16.34
N GLY A 26 8.88 5.48 -15.86
CA GLY A 26 9.81 6.28 -15.08
C GLY A 26 9.28 6.67 -13.69
N LYS A 27 8.18 6.06 -13.24
CA LYS A 27 7.46 6.43 -12.00
C LYS A 27 7.67 5.37 -10.93
N ILE A 28 7.96 5.82 -9.72
CA ILE A 28 8.05 4.95 -8.55
C ILE A 28 6.64 4.58 -8.09
N LEU A 29 6.38 3.29 -7.83
CA LEU A 29 5.10 2.82 -7.30
C LEU A 29 4.84 3.43 -5.92
N GLY A 30 3.75 4.17 -5.77
CA GLY A 30 3.35 4.73 -4.48
C GLY A 30 1.84 4.95 -4.41
N CYS A 31 1.12 4.08 -3.70
CA CYS A 31 -0.34 4.07 -3.71
C CYS A 31 -0.95 5.39 -3.22
N SER A 32 -0.48 5.94 -2.09
CA SER A 32 -1.00 7.24 -1.58
C SER A 32 -0.71 8.38 -2.56
N GLY A 33 0.47 8.39 -3.19
CA GLY A 33 0.81 9.42 -4.18
C GLY A 33 -0.07 9.35 -5.43
N ILE A 34 -0.35 8.14 -5.92
CA ILE A 34 -1.26 7.90 -7.05
C ILE A 34 -2.69 8.32 -6.66
N LEU A 35 -3.13 8.01 -5.45
CA LEU A 35 -4.44 8.39 -4.93
C LEU A 35 -4.61 9.91 -4.86
N PHE A 36 -3.67 10.63 -4.24
CA PHE A 36 -3.72 12.10 -4.16
C PHE A 36 -3.66 12.76 -5.54
N ARG A 37 -2.87 12.20 -6.48
CA ARG A 37 -2.73 12.72 -7.84
C ARG A 37 -3.91 12.39 -8.76
N SER A 38 -4.73 11.42 -8.39
CA SER A 38 -6.06 11.19 -9.00
C SER A 38 -7.09 12.20 -8.50
N TRP A 39 -6.92 12.71 -7.29
CA TRP A 39 -7.82 13.66 -6.63
C TRP A 39 -7.39 15.13 -6.79
N ASP A 40 -6.37 15.40 -7.60
CA ASP A 40 -5.83 16.74 -7.79
C ASP A 40 -6.85 17.63 -8.53
N PHE A 41 -7.60 18.44 -7.77
CA PHE A 41 -8.62 19.37 -8.26
C PHE A 41 -8.05 20.52 -9.10
N THR A 42 -6.73 20.69 -9.10
CA THR A 42 -6.06 21.86 -9.68
C THR A 42 -6.09 21.87 -11.21
N THR A 43 -6.11 20.70 -11.85
CA THR A 43 -5.89 20.61 -13.31
C THR A 43 -7.10 20.11 -14.10
N TYR A 44 -8.21 19.75 -13.44
CA TYR A 44 -9.46 19.26 -14.06
C TYR A 44 -9.25 18.22 -15.18
N ARG A 45 -8.14 17.47 -15.13
CA ARG A 45 -7.78 16.42 -16.07
C ARG A 45 -7.48 15.16 -15.29
N PRO A 46 -8.45 14.23 -15.19
CA PRO A 46 -8.21 12.96 -14.52
C PRO A 46 -7.08 12.23 -15.25
N ASN A 47 -6.00 11.94 -14.52
CA ASN A 47 -4.93 11.07 -15.01
C ASN A 47 -5.51 9.66 -15.16
N ARG A 48 -5.94 9.30 -16.38
CA ARG A 48 -6.55 7.99 -16.69
C ARG A 48 -5.70 6.83 -16.19
N ASP A 49 -4.38 6.93 -16.30
CA ASP A 49 -3.44 5.89 -15.85
C ASP A 49 -3.51 5.63 -14.33
N ASN A 50 -3.65 6.70 -13.53
CA ASN A 50 -3.74 6.59 -12.07
C ASN A 50 -5.08 5.98 -11.65
N LEU A 51 -6.17 6.37 -12.33
CA LEU A 51 -7.50 5.80 -12.12
C LEU A 51 -7.56 4.33 -12.53
N LEU A 52 -6.98 3.96 -13.67
CA LEU A 52 -6.88 2.56 -14.11
C LEU A 52 -6.04 1.73 -13.15
N PHE A 53 -4.94 2.28 -12.63
CA PHE A 53 -4.14 1.61 -11.59
C PHE A 53 -4.95 1.37 -10.31
N LEU A 54 -5.66 2.39 -9.80
CA LEU A 54 -6.49 2.27 -8.60
C LEU A 54 -7.65 1.29 -8.81
N ALA A 55 -8.32 1.34 -9.96
CA ALA A 55 -9.38 0.42 -10.33
C ALA A 55 -8.85 -1.01 -10.41
N GLY A 56 -7.69 -1.24 -11.05
CA GLY A 56 -7.05 -2.54 -11.13
C GLY A 56 -6.67 -3.08 -9.75
N LEU A 57 -6.13 -2.24 -8.86
CA LEU A 57 -5.78 -2.59 -7.48
C LEU A 57 -7.03 -3.03 -6.69
N PHE A 58 -8.13 -2.29 -6.82
CA PHE A 58 -9.39 -2.61 -6.15
C PHE A 58 -10.03 -3.88 -6.71
N LEU A 59 -10.04 -4.02 -8.04
CA LEU A 59 -10.63 -5.16 -8.74
C LEU A 59 -9.85 -6.45 -8.45
N ALA A 60 -8.52 -6.39 -8.35
CA ALA A 60 -7.71 -7.53 -7.91
C ALA A 60 -8.07 -8.00 -6.50
N GLY A 61 -8.28 -7.08 -5.56
CA GLY A 61 -8.74 -7.41 -4.20
C GLY A 61 -10.13 -8.02 -4.16
N LEU A 62 -11.05 -7.49 -4.99
CA LEU A 62 -12.41 -8.02 -5.13
C LEU A 62 -12.41 -9.45 -5.71
N LEU A 63 -11.66 -9.68 -6.79
CA LEU A 63 -11.52 -11.02 -7.38
C LEU A 63 -10.87 -12.01 -6.42
N PHE A 64 -9.90 -11.56 -5.61
CA PHE A 64 -9.29 -12.41 -4.59
C PHE A 64 -10.31 -12.82 -3.53
N ASN A 65 -11.19 -11.91 -3.11
CA ASN A 65 -12.25 -12.20 -2.14
C ASN A 65 -13.32 -13.16 -2.70
N LEU A 66 -13.63 -13.08 -4.00
CA LEU A 66 -14.62 -13.96 -4.64
C LEU A 66 -14.08 -15.37 -4.94
N THR A 67 -12.76 -15.52 -5.12
CA THR A 67 -12.13 -16.80 -5.53
C THR A 67 -11.57 -17.61 -4.38
N GLN A 68 -11.44 -17.02 -3.19
CA GLN A 68 -10.92 -17.69 -2.00
C GLN A 68 -11.97 -17.61 -0.88
N ASP A 69 -12.23 -18.73 -0.20
CA ASP A 69 -13.00 -18.76 1.05
C ASP A 69 -12.19 -18.09 2.17
N VAL A 70 -12.09 -16.77 2.12
CA VAL A 70 -11.47 -15.97 3.17
C VAL A 70 -12.48 -15.90 4.33
N PRO A 71 -12.10 -16.28 5.56
CA PRO A 71 -12.96 -16.10 6.72
C PRO A 71 -13.40 -14.64 6.80
N ASN A 72 -14.70 -14.41 7.02
CA ASN A 72 -15.26 -13.06 7.12
C ASN A 72 -14.42 -12.25 8.13
N PRO A 73 -13.83 -11.10 7.75
CA PRO A 73 -12.91 -10.36 8.63
C PRO A 73 -13.59 -9.88 9.92
N THR A 74 -14.92 -9.73 9.89
CA THR A 74 -15.79 -9.43 11.04
C THR A 74 -15.86 -10.55 12.08
N ALA A 75 -15.55 -11.79 11.70
CA ALA A 75 -15.53 -12.94 12.61
C ALA A 75 -14.19 -13.11 13.34
N VAL A 76 -13.11 -12.53 12.81
CA VAL A 76 -11.74 -12.70 13.33
C VAL A 76 -11.28 -11.48 14.15
N PHE A 77 -11.71 -10.28 13.79
CA PHE A 77 -11.34 -9.05 14.49
C PHE A 77 -12.59 -8.39 15.09
N LYS A 78 -12.63 -8.24 16.43
CA LYS A 78 -13.56 -7.33 17.12
C LYS A 78 -13.26 -5.90 16.68
N THR A 79 -13.77 -5.52 15.52
CA THR A 79 -13.39 -4.27 14.86
C THR A 79 -14.20 -3.13 15.47
N ASN A 80 -13.55 -2.27 16.25
CA ASN A 80 -14.14 -1.01 16.65
C ASN A 80 -14.07 -0.04 15.46
N TYR A 81 -15.21 0.21 14.82
CA TYR A 81 -15.31 1.13 13.68
C TYR A 81 -14.73 2.53 13.98
N GLY A 82 -14.80 2.99 15.24
CA GLY A 82 -14.21 4.26 15.67
C GLY A 82 -12.68 4.26 15.62
N LEU A 83 -12.03 3.20 16.11
CA LEU A 83 -10.58 3.06 16.00
C LEU A 83 -10.13 2.90 14.54
N MET A 84 -10.91 2.19 13.73
CA MET A 84 -10.59 2.00 12.31
C MET A 84 -10.64 3.33 11.54
N PHE A 85 -11.66 4.16 11.80
CA PHE A 85 -11.76 5.49 11.21
C PHE A 85 -10.60 6.39 11.65
N LEU A 86 -10.31 6.47 12.95
CA LEU A 86 -9.19 7.25 13.47
C LEU A 86 -7.85 6.77 12.88
N GLY A 87 -7.62 5.46 12.85
CA GLY A 87 -6.42 4.88 12.24
C GLY A 87 -6.25 5.28 10.78
N GLY A 88 -7.33 5.26 10.00
CA GLY A 88 -7.33 5.74 8.61
C GLY A 88 -6.94 7.21 8.48
N VAL A 89 -7.47 8.08 9.35
CA VAL A 89 -7.13 9.52 9.36
C VAL A 89 -5.66 9.74 9.72
N PHE A 90 -5.15 9.07 10.76
CA PHE A 90 -3.75 9.17 11.17
C PHE A 90 -2.79 8.66 10.09
N VAL A 91 -3.10 7.53 9.46
CA VAL A 91 -2.29 6.99 8.35
C VAL A 91 -2.36 7.92 7.13
N GLY A 92 -3.53 8.42 6.78
CA GLY A 92 -3.71 9.38 5.69
C GLY A 92 -2.86 10.64 5.89
N GLY A 93 -3.01 11.30 7.04
CA GLY A 93 -2.21 12.47 7.40
C GLY A 93 -0.70 12.17 7.50
N GLY A 94 -0.34 11.02 8.06
CA GLY A 94 1.05 10.58 8.17
C GLY A 94 1.72 10.35 6.81
N THR A 95 1.02 9.72 5.86
CA THR A 95 1.55 9.51 4.50
C THR A 95 1.67 10.82 3.70
N PHE A 96 0.80 11.79 3.98
CA PHE A 96 0.90 13.13 3.41
C PHE A 96 2.15 13.86 3.94
N LEU A 97 2.34 13.91 5.25
CA LEU A 97 3.52 14.52 5.89
C LEU A 97 4.83 13.81 5.50
N GLY A 98 4.81 12.47 5.42
CA GLY A 98 5.95 11.64 5.03
C GLY A 98 6.28 11.69 3.53
N SER A 99 5.51 12.43 2.72
CA SER A 99 5.59 12.46 1.25
C SER A 99 5.65 11.07 0.61
N GLY A 100 4.96 10.09 1.19
CA GLY A 100 5.04 8.71 0.73
C GLY A 100 4.36 7.73 1.68
N CYS A 101 4.12 6.52 1.15
CA CYS A 101 3.44 5.43 1.85
C CYS A 101 4.39 4.25 2.05
N THR A 102 3.90 3.21 2.74
CA THR A 102 4.63 1.95 2.95
C THR A 102 5.01 1.26 1.65
N SER A 103 4.17 1.29 0.60
CA SER A 103 4.53 0.74 -0.71
C SER A 103 5.60 1.57 -1.43
N GLY A 104 5.58 2.90 -1.28
CA GLY A 104 6.57 3.80 -1.86
C GLY A 104 7.93 3.73 -1.16
N HIS A 105 7.96 3.95 0.16
CA HIS A 105 9.20 3.95 0.94
C HIS A 105 9.68 2.53 1.29
N GLY A 106 8.76 1.62 1.60
CA GLY A 106 9.11 0.25 1.98
C GLY A 106 9.43 -0.64 0.79
N LEU A 107 8.53 -0.71 -0.21
CA LEU A 107 8.70 -1.65 -1.31
C LEU A 107 9.69 -1.12 -2.36
N CYS A 108 9.44 0.05 -2.95
CA CYS A 108 10.33 0.57 -4.00
C CYS A 108 11.55 1.35 -3.45
N GLY A 109 11.35 2.19 -2.44
CA GLY A 109 12.38 3.09 -1.95
C GLY A 109 13.50 2.39 -1.17
N LEU A 110 13.17 1.31 -0.46
CA LEU A 110 14.15 0.46 0.21
C LEU A 110 14.96 -0.37 -0.79
N SER A 111 14.31 -0.92 -1.84
CA SER A 111 14.99 -1.62 -2.93
C SER A 111 15.95 -0.72 -3.72
N LEU A 112 15.65 0.57 -3.84
CA LEU A 112 16.54 1.57 -4.46
C LEU A 112 17.61 2.12 -3.49
N LEU A 113 17.72 1.59 -2.27
CA LEU A 113 18.71 1.99 -1.25
C LEU A 113 18.75 3.50 -0.98
N ARG A 114 17.59 4.16 -1.03
CA ARG A 114 17.51 5.61 -0.76
C ARG A 114 17.58 5.86 0.74
N LYS A 115 18.55 6.68 1.19
CA LYS A 115 18.75 7.05 2.60
C LYS A 115 17.46 7.56 3.28
N ARG A 116 16.70 8.42 2.59
CA ARG A 116 15.41 8.93 3.08
C ARG A 116 14.42 7.80 3.38
N SER A 117 14.40 6.77 2.54
CA SER A 117 13.51 5.62 2.65
C SER A 117 13.89 4.72 3.82
N MET A 118 15.19 4.48 4.00
CA MET A 118 15.71 3.70 5.12
C MET A 118 15.34 4.32 6.46
N ILE A 119 15.46 5.65 6.58
CA ILE A 119 15.08 6.37 7.80
C ILE A 119 13.56 6.29 8.00
N ALA A 120 12.76 6.53 6.96
CA ALA A 120 11.31 6.44 7.05
C ALA A 120 10.85 5.06 7.54
N VAL A 121 11.36 3.99 6.91
CA VAL A 121 11.05 2.60 7.28
C VAL A 121 11.54 2.27 8.68
N GLY A 122 12.76 2.71 9.04
CA GLY A 122 13.30 2.55 10.38
C GLY A 122 12.48 3.22 11.48
N VAL A 123 11.66 4.23 11.16
CA VAL A 123 10.80 4.92 12.12
C VAL A 123 9.38 4.35 12.13
N PHE A 124 8.72 4.22 10.98
CA PHE A 124 7.31 3.80 10.98
C PHE A 124 7.13 2.33 11.36
N PHE A 125 8.09 1.46 11.05
CA PHE A 125 7.97 0.02 11.30
C PHE A 125 7.98 -0.32 12.79
N PRO A 126 8.93 0.19 13.63
CA PRO A 126 8.85 0.01 15.08
C PRO A 126 7.59 0.63 15.69
N ILE A 127 7.18 1.82 15.23
CA ILE A 127 5.96 2.48 15.74
C ILE A 127 4.74 1.61 15.45
N ALA A 128 4.65 1.01 14.26
CA ALA A 128 3.59 0.08 13.91
C ALA A 128 3.58 -1.16 14.82
N ILE A 129 4.75 -1.74 15.12
CA ILE A 129 4.86 -2.87 16.06
C ILE A 129 4.38 -2.47 17.46
N ILE A 130 4.85 -1.33 17.99
CA ILE A 130 4.46 -0.82 19.31
C ILE A 130 2.95 -0.58 19.37
N THR A 131 2.40 0.03 18.32
CA THR A 131 0.95 0.33 18.24
C THR A 131 0.13 -0.94 18.16
N ALA A 132 0.57 -1.94 17.39
CA ALA A 132 -0.08 -3.24 17.31
C ALA A 132 -0.08 -3.93 18.67
N TRP A 133 1.03 -3.90 19.40
CA TRP A 133 1.13 -4.48 20.75
C TRP A 133 0.29 -3.75 21.81
N LEU A 134 0.06 -2.44 21.65
CA LEU A 134 -0.79 -1.66 22.56
C LEU A 134 -2.29 -1.91 22.34
N VAL A 135 -2.69 -2.23 21.11
CA VAL A 135 -4.11 -2.37 20.72
C VAL A 135 -4.59 -3.83 20.75
N HIS A 136 -3.68 -4.80 20.62
CA HIS A 136 -3.96 -6.23 20.78
C HIS A 136 -3.84 -6.70 22.22
#